data_AF-A0A7Y4JPF1-F1
#
_entry.id   AF-A0A7Y4JPF1-F1
#
_cell.length_a   1.000
_cell.length_b   1.000
_cell.length_c   1.000
_cell.angle_alpha   90.00
_cell.angle_beta   90.00
_cell.angle_gamma   90.00
#
_symmetry.space_group_name_H-M   'P 1'
#
loop_
_entity.id
_entity.type
_entity.pdbx_description
1 polymer ?
#
loop_
_entity_poly.entity_id
_entity_poly.type
_entity_poly.pdbx_seq_one_letter_code
_entity_poly.pdbx_strand_id
1 'polypeptide(L)'
;MATHRERSIAPWLLTGCAALILLALAFRDHWLLLTRNDLGVPRGFYPCEVRMEHGTRTRQCNIGADGIILREEQFADGTVRRTWFAEGREPLTR
;
A
#
# COMPACT_ATOMS: atom_id res chain seq x y z
N MET A 1 -31.35 40.59 -22.95
CA MET A 1 -31.40 39.29 -22.24
C MET A 1 -30.08 38.58 -22.47
N ALA A 2 -29.15 38.68 -21.51
CA ALA A 2 -27.84 38.01 -21.60
C ALA A 2 -27.91 36.70 -20.79
N THR A 3 -27.74 35.57 -21.46
CA THR A 3 -27.68 34.25 -20.85
C THR A 3 -26.35 34.10 -20.12
N HIS A 4 -26.38 34.26 -18.80
CA HIS A 4 -25.23 33.99 -17.93
C HIS A 4 -25.02 32.48 -17.88
N ARG A 5 -24.21 31.95 -18.80
CA ARG A 5 -23.84 30.54 -18.85
C ARG A 5 -22.90 30.26 -17.67
N GLU A 6 -23.44 29.82 -16.53
CA GLU A 6 -22.65 29.34 -15.39
C GLU A 6 -21.70 28.24 -15.86
N ARG A 7 -20.40 28.55 -15.92
CA ARG A 7 -19.35 27.54 -16.04
C ARG A 7 -19.30 26.80 -14.72
N SER A 8 -19.99 25.66 -14.65
CA SER A 8 -19.88 24.74 -13.52
C SER A 8 -18.43 24.28 -13.37
N ILE A 9 -17.82 24.56 -12.21
CA ILE A 9 -16.46 24.16 -11.82
C ILE A 9 -16.45 22.70 -11.34
N ALA A 10 -17.64 22.13 -11.08
CA ALA A 10 -17.83 20.76 -10.60
C ALA A 10 -17.13 19.66 -11.43
N PRO A 11 -17.05 19.73 -12.79
CA PRO A 11 -16.38 18.71 -13.58
C PRO A 11 -14.86 18.64 -13.30
N TRP A 12 -14.24 19.80 -13.04
CA TRP A 12 -12.79 19.89 -12.78
C TRP A 12 -12.44 19.41 -11.37
N LEU A 13 -13.30 19.69 -10.40
CA LEU A 13 -13.17 19.16 -9.04
C LEU A 13 -13.35 17.64 -9.00
N LEU A 14 -14.34 17.10 -9.72
CA LEU A 14 -14.59 15.66 -9.78
C LEU A 14 -13.44 14.90 -10.47
N THR A 15 -12.93 15.44 -11.57
CA THR A 15 -11.76 14.85 -12.26
C THR A 15 -10.49 14.94 -11.42
N GLY A 16 -10.27 16.05 -10.71
CA GLY A 16 -9.17 16.18 -9.74
C GLY A 16 -9.24 15.16 -8.61
N CYS A 17 -10.42 14.98 -7.98
CA CYS A 17 -10.61 13.97 -6.94
C CYS A 17 -10.39 12.55 -7.44
N ALA A 18 -10.90 12.22 -8.64
CA ALA A 18 -10.69 10.91 -9.24
C ALA A 18 -9.20 10.61 -9.50
N ALA A 19 -8.44 11.60 -9.98
CA ALA A 19 -7.00 11.47 -10.19
C ALA A 19 -6.24 11.21 -8.87
N LEU A 20 -6.60 11.91 -7.79
CA LEU A 20 -5.99 11.69 -6.47
C LEU A 20 -6.31 10.29 -5.91
N ILE A 21 -7.53 9.79 -6.13
CA ILE A 21 -7.92 8.44 -5.70
C ILE A 21 -7.11 7.38 -6.44
N LEU A 22 -6.98 7.52 -7.78
CA LEU A 22 -6.18 6.60 -8.58
C LEU A 22 -4.71 6.62 -8.17
N LEU A 23 -4.17 7.80 -7.87
CA LEU A 23 -2.81 7.95 -7.35
C LEU A 23 -2.66 7.23 -6.01
N ALA A 24 -3.58 7.46 -5.06
CA ALA A 24 -3.57 6.79 -3.76
C ALA A 24 -3.65 5.26 -3.88
N LEU A 25 -4.45 4.75 -4.82
CA LEU A 25 -4.54 3.31 -5.09
C LEU A 25 -3.24 2.75 -5.68
N ALA A 26 -2.60 3.46 -6.59
CA ALA A 26 -1.31 3.04 -7.16
C ALA A 26 -0.20 3.00 -6.09
N PHE A 27 -0.19 3.96 -5.17
CA PHE A 27 0.79 4.01 -4.08
C PHE A 27 0.46 3.08 -2.91
N ARG A 28 -0.79 2.66 -2.73
CA ARG A 28 -1.22 1.77 -1.65
C ARG A 28 -0.36 0.51 -1.54
N ASP A 29 0.04 -0.03 -2.68
CA ASP A 29 0.82 -1.26 -2.73
C ASP A 29 2.28 -1.07 -2.32
N HIS A 30 2.78 0.16 -2.44
CA HIS A 30 4.19 0.51 -2.21
C HIS A 30 4.42 1.11 -0.82
N TRP A 31 3.35 1.24 -0.01
CA TRP A 31 3.43 1.81 1.33
C TRP A 31 2.61 1.00 2.32
N LEU A 32 3.19 0.67 3.47
CA LEU A 32 2.51 0.07 4.60
C LEU A 32 2.38 1.11 5.71
N LEU A 33 1.13 1.45 6.05
CA LEU A 33 0.84 2.23 7.24
C LEU A 33 0.72 1.29 8.44
N LEU A 34 1.63 1.42 9.40
CA LEU A 34 1.59 0.71 10.66
C LEU A 34 1.02 1.63 11.75
N THR A 35 -0.17 1.30 12.25
CA THR A 35 -0.86 2.08 13.30
C THR A 35 -0.77 1.44 14.68
N ARG A 36 -0.34 0.18 14.77
CA ARG A 36 -0.23 -0.59 16.02
C ARG A 36 1.22 -0.77 16.45
N ASN A 37 1.44 -0.85 17.76
CA ASN A 37 2.75 -1.03 18.40
C ASN A 37 3.04 -2.48 18.84
N ASP A 38 2.10 -3.40 18.65
CA ASP A 38 2.15 -4.80 19.10
C ASP A 38 3.18 -5.65 18.32
N LEU A 39 3.70 -5.12 17.22
CA LEU A 39 4.66 -5.78 16.34
C LEU A 39 6.13 -5.49 16.69
N GLY A 40 6.41 -4.76 17.78
CA GLY A 40 7.77 -4.42 18.20
C GLY A 40 8.47 -3.39 17.30
N VAL A 41 7.71 -2.71 16.45
CA VAL A 41 8.18 -1.76 15.43
C VAL A 41 7.47 -0.42 15.55
N PRO A 42 8.13 0.69 15.18
CA PRO A 42 7.52 2.01 15.30
C PRO A 42 6.24 2.15 14.45
N ARG A 43 5.37 3.07 14.87
CA ARG A 43 4.26 3.51 14.01
C ARG A 43 4.82 4.39 12.89
N GLY A 44 4.28 4.21 11.69
CA GLY A 44 4.72 5.01 10.56
C GLY A 44 4.34 4.46 9.20
N PHE A 45 4.88 5.10 8.17
CA PHE A 45 4.78 4.67 6.78
C PHE A 45 6.08 3.98 6.38
N TYR A 46 5.95 2.75 5.91
CA TYR A 46 7.08 1.93 5.49
C TYR A 46 7.01 1.67 3.99
N PRO A 47 8.10 1.89 3.25
CA PRO A 47 8.14 1.59 1.83
C PRO A 47 8.07 0.08 1.63
N CYS A 48 7.40 -0.33 0.55
CA CYS A 48 7.28 -1.72 0.14
C CYS A 48 7.73 -1.89 -1.30
N GLU A 49 8.48 -2.95 -1.55
CA GLU A 49 8.79 -3.47 -2.88
C GLU A 49 7.72 -4.46 -3.30
N VAL A 50 7.22 -4.32 -4.53
CA VAL A 50 6.28 -5.28 -5.13
C VAL A 50 6.99 -6.00 -6.26
N ARG A 51 6.96 -7.33 -6.21
CA ARG A 51 7.50 -8.20 -7.26
C ARG A 51 6.40 -9.14 -7.73
N MET A 52 6.40 -9.39 -9.04
CA MET A 52 5.46 -10.31 -9.69
C MET A 52 6.29 -11.45 -10.28
N GLU A 53 6.12 -12.66 -9.77
CA GLU A 53 6.83 -13.85 -10.24
C GLU A 53 5.86 -15.01 -10.39
N HIS A 54 5.82 -15.64 -11.57
CA HIS A 54 5.04 -16.85 -11.83
C HIS A 54 3.55 -16.76 -11.42
N GLY A 55 2.92 -15.60 -11.60
CA GLY A 55 1.52 -15.36 -11.19
C GLY A 55 1.32 -15.15 -9.69
N THR A 56 2.41 -15.17 -8.90
CA THR A 56 2.41 -14.78 -7.49
C THR A 56 2.88 -13.34 -7.37
N ARG A 57 2.12 -12.55 -6.63
CA ARG A 57 2.43 -11.17 -6.29
C ARG A 57 3.01 -11.12 -4.89
N THR A 58 4.27 -10.74 -4.76
CA THR A 58 4.97 -10.64 -3.49
C THR A 58 5.23 -9.18 -3.16
N ARG A 59 4.70 -8.73 -2.02
CA ARG A 59 4.89 -7.39 -1.48
C ARG A 59 5.73 -7.47 -0.21
N GLN A 60 6.90 -6.83 -0.20
CA GLN A 60 7.84 -6.84 0.92
C GLN A 60 8.01 -5.42 1.44
N CYS A 61 7.66 -5.18 2.71
CA CYS A 61 7.81 -3.88 3.35
C CYS A 61 9.04 -3.87 4.26
N ASN A 62 9.86 -2.83 4.16
CA ASN A 62 11.14 -2.71 4.88
C ASN A 62 11.06 -1.68 6.02
N ILE A 63 11.72 -1.96 7.13
CA ILE A 63 11.89 -1.04 8.26
C ILE A 63 13.34 -0.62 8.36
N GLY A 64 13.60 0.65 8.04
CA GLY A 64 14.93 1.24 8.18
C GLY A 64 15.99 0.46 7.40
N ALA A 65 17.23 0.51 7.89
CA ALA A 65 18.36 -0.22 7.30
C ALA A 65 18.41 -1.70 7.72
N ASP A 66 17.59 -2.12 8.70
CA ASP A 66 17.81 -3.36 9.46
C ASP A 66 16.98 -4.56 8.96
N GLY A 67 16.01 -4.39 8.04
CA GLY A 67 15.40 -5.52 7.32
C GLY A 67 13.91 -5.41 6.95
N ILE A 68 13.34 -6.55 6.56
CA ILE A 68 11.94 -6.74 6.15
C ILE A 68 11.06 -6.85 7.40
N ILE A 69 9.88 -6.21 7.42
CA ILE A 69 8.83 -6.38 8.45
C ILE A 69 7.67 -7.26 7.99
N LEU A 70 7.28 -7.15 6.72
CA LEU A 70 6.10 -7.82 6.22
C LEU A 70 6.39 -8.36 4.84
N ARG A 71 6.16 -9.65 4.65
CA ARG A 71 6.02 -10.26 3.34
C ARG A 71 4.57 -10.67 3.15
N GLU A 72 3.93 -10.11 2.14
CA GLU A 72 2.60 -10.49 1.69
C GLU A 72 2.74 -11.20 0.33
N GLU A 73 2.37 -12.47 0.27
CA GLU A 73 2.36 -13.26 -0.96
C GLU A 73 0.90 -13.49 -1.36
N GLN A 74 0.52 -12.97 -2.52
CA GLN A 74 -0.78 -13.17 -3.12
C GLN A 74 -0.63 -14.15 -4.29
N PHE A 75 -1.18 -15.34 -4.11
CA PHE A 75 -1.12 -16.43 -5.08
C PHE A 75 -2.20 -16.25 -6.16
N ALA A 76 -2.03 -16.96 -7.27
CA ALA A 76 -2.93 -16.87 -8.44
C ALA A 76 -4.36 -17.35 -8.14
N ASP A 77 -4.55 -18.17 -7.12
CA ASP A 77 -5.86 -18.61 -6.61
C ASP A 77 -6.56 -17.55 -5.73
N GLY A 78 -5.91 -16.40 -5.50
CA GLY A 78 -6.38 -15.33 -4.64
C GLY A 78 -6.02 -15.50 -3.16
N THR A 79 -5.37 -16.60 -2.78
CA THR A 79 -4.88 -16.81 -1.42
C THR A 79 -3.85 -15.74 -1.06
N VAL A 80 -3.96 -15.15 0.13
CA VAL A 80 -3.00 -14.15 0.63
C VAL A 80 -2.34 -14.67 1.89
N ARG A 81 -1.02 -14.88 1.83
CA ARG A 81 -0.19 -15.24 2.98
C ARG A 81 0.58 -14.01 3.47
N ARG A 82 0.47 -13.71 4.76
CA ARG A 82 1.20 -12.61 5.41
C ARG A 82 2.14 -13.16 6.47
N THR A 83 3.43 -12.86 6.32
CA THR A 83 4.47 -13.21 7.28
C THR A 83 5.04 -11.93 7.85
N TRP A 84 4.93 -11.79 9.18
CA TRP A 84 5.50 -10.67 9.93
C TRP A 84 6.85 -11.07 10.48
N PHE A 85 7.88 -10.32 10.15
CA PHE A 85 9.25 -10.54 10.57
C PHE A 85 9.56 -9.58 11.72
N ALA A 86 9.97 -10.13 12.86
CA ALA A 86 10.57 -9.33 13.92
C ALA A 86 12.07 -9.26 13.64
N GLU A 87 12.66 -8.05 13.60
CA GLU A 87 14.11 -7.85 13.43
C GLU A 87 14.69 -8.52 12.16
N GLY A 88 13.91 -8.57 11.07
CA GLY A 88 14.35 -9.19 9.80
C GLY A 88 14.40 -10.73 9.83
N ARG A 89 13.84 -11.38 10.86
CA ARG A 89 13.81 -12.86 10.98
C ARG A 89 12.38 -13.38 10.89
N GLU A 90 12.22 -14.52 10.21
CA GLU A 90 10.95 -15.25 10.24
C GLU A 90 10.64 -15.63 11.70
N PRO A 91 9.40 -15.38 12.17
CA PRO A 91 9.00 -15.85 13.48
C PRO A 91 9.09 -17.36 13.43
N LEU A 92 9.88 -17.95 14.33
CA LEU A 92 9.92 -19.40 14.52
C LEU A 92 8.49 -19.87 14.73
N THR A 93 7.93 -20.53 13.73
CA THR A 93 6.60 -21.13 13.82
C THR A 93 6.65 -22.14 14.96
N ARG A 94 5.89 -21.87 16.02
CA ARG A 94 5.75 -22.74 17.18
C ARG A 94 4.70 -23.81 16.93
#